data_AF-A0A5M6ITE7-F1
#
_entry.id   AF-A0A5M6ITE7-F1
#
_cell.length_a   1.000
_cell.length_b   1.000
_cell.length_c   1.000
_cell.angle_alpha   90.00
_cell.angle_beta   90.00
_cell.angle_gamma   90.00
#
_symmetry.space_group_name_H-M   'P 1'
#
loop_
_entity.id
_entity.type
_entity.pdbx_description
1 polymer ?
#
loop_
_entity_poly.entity_id
_entity_poly.type
_entity_poly.pdbx_seq_one_letter_code
_entity_poly.pdbx_strand_id
1 'polypeptide(L)'
;MTAARVICTLPHAAETISDVKFVRDRGAMISEELPQERAELLFGGIPGFQIVSLDEPEPEPAPPPAPAPASDSEAVADGKARRGGKAHAKEVPTA
;
A
#
# COMPACT_ATOMS: atom_id res chain seq x y z
N MET A 1 -0.43 28.68 -16.63
CA MET A 1 -1.67 28.46 -15.87
C MET A 1 -1.71 26.99 -15.56
N THR A 2 -1.62 26.61 -14.29
CA THR A 2 -1.54 25.21 -13.90
C THR A 2 -2.93 24.60 -13.87
N ALA A 3 -3.11 23.53 -14.63
CA ALA A 3 -4.31 22.75 -14.66
C ALA A 3 -4.33 21.72 -13.52
N ALA A 4 -5.50 21.47 -12.96
CA ALA A 4 -5.71 20.48 -11.93
C ALA A 4 -7.01 19.70 -12.16
N ARG A 5 -7.11 18.53 -11.54
CA ARG A 5 -8.34 17.73 -11.44
C ARG A 5 -8.63 17.44 -9.98
N VAL A 6 -9.91 17.31 -9.66
CA VAL A 6 -10.38 17.01 -8.31
C VAL A 6 -10.96 15.61 -8.30
N ILE A 7 -10.43 14.76 -7.44
CA ILE A 7 -10.91 13.41 -7.20
C ILE A 7 -11.80 13.46 -5.95
N CYS A 8 -13.06 13.10 -6.10
CA CYS A 8 -14.01 12.93 -5.01
C CYS A 8 -14.15 11.43 -4.69
N THR A 9 -13.85 11.07 -3.44
CA THR A 9 -13.89 9.69 -2.90
C THR A 9 -15.13 9.44 -2.04
N LEU A 10 -16.05 10.40 -1.96
CA LEU A 10 -17.25 10.29 -1.13
C LEU A 10 -18.27 9.30 -1.75
N PRO A 11 -18.83 8.38 -0.94
CA PRO A 11 -19.94 7.56 -1.40
C PRO A 11 -21.16 8.46 -1.66
N HIS A 12 -21.77 8.35 -2.83
CA HIS A 12 -22.91 9.18 -3.28
C HIS A 12 -22.61 10.64 -3.66
N ALA A 13 -21.37 10.94 -4.06
CA ALA A 13 -21.07 12.25 -4.65
C ALA A 13 -21.95 12.52 -5.89
N ALA A 14 -22.38 13.77 -6.04
CA ALA A 14 -23.17 14.22 -7.18
C ALA A 14 -22.30 14.31 -8.46
N GLU A 15 -22.93 14.17 -9.63
CA GLU A 15 -22.28 14.35 -10.94
C GLU A 15 -21.86 15.81 -11.20
N THR A 16 -22.42 16.74 -10.43
CA THR A 16 -22.06 18.16 -10.48
C THR A 16 -21.93 18.70 -9.06
N ILE A 17 -20.76 19.23 -8.70
CA ILE A 17 -20.50 19.83 -7.38
C ILE A 17 -19.88 21.20 -7.62
N SER A 18 -20.46 22.26 -7.05
CA SER A 18 -19.95 23.64 -7.20
C SER A 18 -19.75 24.07 -8.66
N ASP A 19 -20.69 23.68 -9.55
CA ASP A 19 -20.64 23.93 -11.00
C ASP A 19 -19.47 23.24 -11.73
N VAL A 20 -18.85 22.25 -11.10
CA VAL A 20 -17.82 21.40 -11.72
C VAL A 20 -18.41 20.04 -12.01
N LYS A 21 -18.27 19.56 -13.24
CA LYS A 21 -18.74 18.24 -13.64
C LYS A 21 -17.75 17.16 -13.20
N PHE A 22 -18.26 16.13 -12.55
CA PHE A 22 -17.52 14.96 -12.14
C PHE A 22 -17.96 13.74 -12.94
N VAL A 23 -16.98 13.01 -13.46
CA VAL A 23 -17.16 11.77 -14.22
C VAL A 23 -16.70 10.61 -13.36
N ARG A 24 -17.51 9.55 -13.31
CA ARG A 24 -17.15 8.35 -12.57
C ARG A 24 -16.05 7.59 -13.30
N ASP A 25 -14.91 7.44 -12.65
CA ASP A 25 -13.77 6.66 -13.15
C ASP A 25 -13.26 5.72 -12.06
N ARG A 26 -13.15 4.43 -12.38
CA ARG A 26 -12.60 3.37 -11.49
C ARG A 26 -13.11 3.37 -10.04
N GLY A 27 -14.35 3.83 -9.82
CA GLY A 27 -14.97 3.86 -8.49
C GLY A 27 -14.84 5.17 -7.72
N ALA A 28 -14.12 6.15 -8.26
CA ALA A 28 -14.07 7.53 -7.78
C ALA A 28 -14.77 8.48 -8.77
N MET A 29 -15.02 9.72 -8.34
CA MET A 29 -15.58 10.78 -9.18
C MET A 29 -14.48 11.77 -9.51
N ILE A 30 -14.13 11.94 -10.78
CA ILE A 30 -13.04 12.80 -11.24
C ILE A 30 -13.63 14.02 -11.95
N SER A 31 -13.22 15.22 -11.54
CA SER A 31 -13.66 16.44 -12.21
C SER A 31 -13.08 16.59 -13.62
N GLU A 32 -13.72 17.44 -14.42
CA GLU A 32 -13.07 18.06 -15.57
C GLU A 32 -11.80 18.85 -15.17
N GLU A 33 -11.01 19.22 -16.16
CA GLU A 33 -9.82 20.04 -15.94
C GLU A 33 -10.22 21.47 -15.55
N LEU A 34 -9.71 21.93 -14.40
CA LEU A 34 -9.96 23.26 -13.89
C LEU A 34 -8.65 23.92 -13.43
N PRO A 35 -8.57 25.27 -13.39
CA PRO A 35 -7.39 25.93 -12.87
C PRO A 35 -7.14 25.57 -11.40
N GLN A 36 -5.89 25.31 -11.05
CA GLN A 36 -5.49 24.87 -9.71
C GLN A 36 -6.04 25.78 -8.60
N GLU A 37 -5.93 27.10 -8.77
CA GLU A 37 -6.45 28.07 -7.79
C GLU A 37 -7.95 27.88 -7.54
N ARG A 38 -8.73 27.58 -8.57
CA ARG A 38 -10.18 27.31 -8.43
C ARG A 38 -10.43 25.98 -7.72
N ALA A 39 -9.62 24.96 -8.00
CA ALA A 39 -9.70 23.67 -7.30
C ALA A 39 -9.42 23.82 -5.80
N GLU A 40 -8.38 24.57 -5.44
CA GLU A 40 -8.01 24.86 -4.05
C GLU A 40 -9.06 25.72 -3.34
N LEU A 41 -9.62 26.72 -4.02
CA LEU A 41 -10.69 27.56 -3.46
C LEU A 41 -11.98 26.79 -3.20
N LEU A 42 -12.36 25.86 -4.07
CA LEU A 42 -13.63 25.15 -3.98
C LEU A 42 -13.56 23.87 -3.15
N PHE A 43 -12.43 23.17 -3.18
CA PHE A 43 -12.28 21.83 -2.62
C PHE A 43 -11.09 21.69 -1.66
N GLY A 44 -10.26 22.74 -1.52
CA GLY A 44 -9.13 22.74 -0.62
C GLY A 44 -9.55 22.50 0.83
N GLY A 45 -8.96 21.50 1.46
CA GLY A 45 -9.23 21.15 2.86
C GLY A 45 -10.58 20.46 3.10
N ILE A 46 -11.36 20.14 2.05
CA ILE A 46 -12.60 19.37 2.21
C ILE A 46 -12.27 17.88 2.28
N PRO A 47 -12.63 17.17 3.36
CA PRO A 47 -12.38 15.74 3.46
C PRO A 47 -13.13 14.97 2.38
N GLY A 48 -12.43 14.05 1.71
CA GLY A 48 -12.97 13.27 0.59
C GLY A 48 -12.79 13.90 -0.78
N PHE A 49 -12.18 15.09 -0.87
CA PHE A 49 -11.73 15.69 -2.13
C PHE A 49 -10.21 15.77 -2.16
N GLN A 50 -9.62 15.32 -3.27
CA GLN A 50 -8.19 15.34 -3.50
C GLN A 50 -7.89 16.11 -4.78
N ILE A 51 -7.10 17.17 -4.66
CA ILE A 51 -6.69 18.00 -5.79
C ILE A 51 -5.40 17.41 -6.36
N VAL A 52 -5.41 17.12 -7.66
CA VAL A 52 -4.28 16.58 -8.42
C VAL A 52 -3.87 17.62 -9.44
N SER A 53 -2.71 18.23 -9.25
CA SER A 53 -2.11 19.12 -10.24
C SER A 53 -1.60 18.31 -11.44
N LEU A 54 -1.86 18.79 -12.64
CA LEU A 54 -1.42 18.16 -13.90
C LEU A 54 -0.07 18.72 -14.40
N ASP A 55 0.64 19.48 -13.56
CA ASP A 55 1.90 20.15 -13.89
C ASP A 55 3.14 19.27 -13.69
N GLU A 56 2.99 18.03 -13.23
CA GLU A 56 4.14 17.22 -12.84
C GLU A 56 4.82 16.60 -14.08
N PRO A 57 6.10 16.91 -14.37
CA PRO A 57 6.87 16.13 -15.33
C PRO A 57 7.03 14.72 -14.77
N GLU A 58 6.62 13.71 -15.55
CA GLU A 58 6.74 12.30 -15.18
C GLU A 58 8.18 11.98 -14.72
N PRO A 59 8.40 11.44 -13.51
CA PRO A 59 9.75 11.12 -13.06
C PRO A 59 10.34 10.03 -13.96
N GLU A 60 11.44 10.34 -14.64
CA GLU A 60 12.16 9.41 -15.51
C GLU A 60 12.52 8.13 -14.72
N PRO A 61 12.23 6.92 -15.24
CA PRO A 61 12.43 5.69 -14.48
C PRO A 61 13.91 5.46 -14.14
N ALA A 62 14.20 5.20 -12.87
CA ALA A 62 15.55 4.94 -12.38
C ALA A 62 16.16 3.69 -13.05
N PRO A 63 17.46 3.70 -13.39
CA PRO A 63 18.12 2.56 -14.02
C PRO A 63 18.09 1.31 -13.10
N PRO A 64 18.00 0.09 -13.68
CA PRO A 64 17.83 -1.12 -12.89
C PRO A 64 19.06 -1.39 -11.99
N PRO A 65 18.83 -1.90 -10.77
CA PRO A 65 19.91 -2.24 -9.84
C PRO A 65 20.74 -3.42 -10.36
N ALA A 66 22.05 -3.36 -10.18
CA ALA A 66 22.96 -4.48 -10.44
C ALA A 66 22.65 -5.65 -9.48
N PRO A 67 22.74 -6.92 -9.93
CA PRO A 67 22.39 -8.07 -9.10
C PRO A 67 23.38 -8.27 -7.95
N ALA A 68 22.85 -8.46 -6.74
CA ALA A 68 23.62 -8.83 -5.55
C ALA A 68 23.77 -10.36 -5.42
N PRO A 69 24.90 -10.89 -4.91
CA PRO A 69 25.14 -12.32 -4.77
C PRO A 69 24.33 -12.93 -3.61
N ALA A 70 23.79 -14.13 -3.87
CA ALA A 70 23.01 -14.90 -2.90
C ALA A 70 23.87 -15.29 -1.69
N SER A 71 23.39 -14.98 -0.49
CA SER A 71 23.90 -15.56 0.75
C SER A 71 22.82 -16.42 1.39
N ASP A 72 23.15 -17.70 1.42
CA ASP A 72 22.49 -18.79 2.11
C ASP A 72 22.59 -18.57 3.63
N SER A 73 21.49 -18.74 4.35
CA SER A 73 21.52 -18.92 5.80
C SER A 73 20.33 -19.76 6.25
N GLU A 74 20.63 -21.04 6.43
CA GLU A 74 19.97 -21.98 7.33
C GLU A 74 19.68 -21.36 8.70
N ALA A 75 18.43 -21.45 9.14
CA ALA A 75 18.06 -21.73 10.53
C ALA A 75 16.52 -21.72 10.64
N VAL A 76 15.90 -22.87 10.95
CA VAL A 76 15.15 -23.05 12.21
C VAL A 76 14.50 -24.44 12.31
N ALA A 77 14.59 -24.96 13.55
CA ALA A 77 13.59 -25.73 14.28
C ALA A 77 13.30 -27.19 13.89
N ASP A 78 13.70 -28.11 14.78
CA ASP A 78 12.84 -29.12 15.42
C ASP A 78 13.73 -29.88 16.44
N GLY A 79 13.36 -30.32 17.64
CA GLY A 79 12.07 -30.44 18.28
C GLY A 79 12.23 -31.35 19.52
N LYS A 80 11.29 -31.18 20.45
CA LYS A 80 10.64 -32.25 21.23
C LYS A 80 11.42 -32.99 22.33
N ALA A 81 11.05 -32.64 23.57
CA ALA A 81 11.17 -33.46 24.77
C ALA A 81 10.57 -34.88 24.57
N ARG A 82 11.32 -35.92 24.99
CA ARG A 82 10.76 -37.24 25.29
C ARG A 82 11.22 -37.72 26.67
N ARG A 83 10.21 -38.07 27.47
CA ARG A 83 10.32 -38.71 28.80
C ARG A 83 10.88 -40.13 28.67
N GLY A 84 11.74 -40.49 29.62
CA GLY A 84 12.10 -41.85 30.01
C GLY A 84 13.16 -41.71 31.09
N GLY A 85 13.02 -42.18 32.32
CA GLY A 85 12.25 -43.30 32.82
C GLY A 85 13.23 -44.21 33.57
N LYS A 86 13.08 -44.26 34.90
CA LYS A 86 13.64 -45.23 35.87
C LYS A 86 15.03 -44.96 36.47
N ALA A 87 14.98 -44.79 37.79
CA ALA A 87 16.06 -45.06 38.73
C ALA A 87 16.49 -46.53 38.67
N HIS A 88 17.81 -46.74 38.80
CA HIS A 88 18.54 -47.73 39.62
C HIS A 88 17.86 -49.07 39.91
N ALA A 89 18.51 -50.24 39.91
CA ALA A 89 19.86 -50.67 39.61
C ALA A 89 19.88 -52.20 39.83
N LYS A 90 20.82 -52.89 39.19
CA LYS A 90 21.29 -54.28 39.47
C LYS A 90 20.24 -55.39 39.14
N GLU A 91 20.56 -56.60 38.71
CA GLU A 91 21.72 -57.50 38.84
C GLU A 91 21.85 -58.43 37.61
N VAL A 92 23.08 -58.96 37.46
CA VAL A 92 23.63 -60.10 36.70
C VAL A 92 22.88 -61.44 36.89
N PRO A 93 23.30 -62.62 36.35
CA PRO A 93 23.85 -63.06 35.05
C PRO A 93 23.18 -64.38 34.49
N THR A 94 23.57 -64.82 33.28
CA THR A 94 23.54 -66.23 32.73
C THR A 94 22.17 -66.96 32.67
N ALA A 95 21.80 -67.71 31.62
CA ALA A 95 22.55 -68.57 30.71
C ALA A 95 22.00 -68.52 29.27
#